data_AF-A0A286DY34-F1
#
_entry.id   AF-A0A286DY34-F1
#
_cell.length_a   1.000
_cell.length_b   1.000
_cell.length_c   1.000
_cell.angle_alpha   90.00
_cell.angle_beta   90.00
_cell.angle_gamma   90.00
#
_symmetry.space_group_name_H-M   'P 1'
#
loop_
_entity.id
_entity.type
_entity.pdbx_description
1 polymer ?
#
loop_
_entity_poly.entity_id
_entity_poly.type
_entity_poly.pdbx_seq_one_letter_code
_entity_poly.pdbx_strand_id
1 'polypeptide(L)'
;MFHPTYASWANPIEAHFGPLRQFTIANSHHPNHTVQTRALHAYLRWRNANARHRDILAAQRKERAHIRSEKGIRWGGRPLATAA
;
A
#
# COMPACT_ATOMS: atom_id res chain seq x y z
N MET A 1 8.05 18.96 -13.51
CA MET A 1 8.20 18.17 -12.27
C MET A 1 9.00 16.91 -12.62
N PHE A 2 10.18 16.72 -12.05
CA PHE A 2 11.07 15.60 -12.35
C PHE A 2 10.84 14.48 -11.32
N HIS A 3 10.43 13.29 -11.78
CA HIS A 3 10.36 12.10 -10.93
C HIS A 3 11.53 11.18 -11.32
N PRO A 4 12.39 10.78 -10.38
CA PRO A 4 13.43 9.80 -10.68
C PRO A 4 12.79 8.48 -11.10
N THR A 5 13.36 7.83 -12.12
CA THR A 5 12.92 6.50 -12.56
C THR A 5 12.97 5.52 -11.39
N TYR A 6 11.91 4.73 -11.20
CA TYR A 6 11.71 3.84 -10.06
C TYR A 6 11.57 4.51 -8.67
N ALA A 7 11.42 5.83 -8.54
CA ALA A 7 11.21 6.47 -7.24
C ALA A 7 9.74 6.53 -6.80
N SER A 8 9.02 5.42 -6.93
CA SER A 8 7.62 5.31 -6.51
C SER A 8 7.47 5.58 -5.00
N TRP A 9 8.45 5.17 -4.19
CA TRP A 9 8.59 5.53 -2.76
C TRP A 9 8.56 7.04 -2.45
N ALA A 10 8.88 7.91 -3.41
CA ALA A 10 8.83 9.37 -3.24
C ALA A 10 7.42 9.95 -3.45
N ASN A 11 6.47 9.14 -3.94
CA ASN A 11 5.09 9.55 -4.14
C ASN A 11 4.26 9.33 -2.86
N PRO A 12 3.74 10.40 -2.21
CA PRO A 12 3.01 10.28 -0.95
C PRO A 12 1.71 9.47 -1.05
N ILE A 13 1.15 9.30 -2.26
CA ILE A 13 -0.07 8.50 -2.46
C ILE A 13 0.19 7.00 -2.30
N GLU A 14 1.44 6.55 -2.44
CA GLU A 14 1.80 5.14 -2.50
C GLU A 14 1.49 4.38 -1.20
N ALA A 15 1.62 5.08 -0.06
CA ALA A 15 1.30 4.56 1.26
C ALA A 15 -0.18 4.13 1.42
N HIS A 16 -1.07 4.56 0.52
CA HIS A 16 -2.48 4.18 0.54
C HIS A 16 -2.78 2.92 -0.27
N PHE A 17 -1.92 2.54 -1.21
CA PHE A 17 -2.18 1.39 -2.08
C PHE A 17 -1.97 0.04 -1.39
N GLY A 18 -1.05 -0.06 -0.44
CA GLY A 18 -0.87 -1.28 0.38
C GLY A 18 -2.15 -1.74 1.08
N PRO A 19 -2.76 -0.89 1.94
CA PRO A 19 -4.02 -1.20 2.60
C PRO A 19 -5.15 -1.50 1.61
N LEU A 20 -5.24 -0.74 0.51
CA LEU A 20 -6.24 -0.99 -0.53
C LEU A 20 -6.12 -2.43 -1.06
N ARG A 21 -4.93 -2.86 -1.49
CA ARG A 21 -4.69 -4.24 -1.96
C ARG A 21 -5.00 -5.27 -0.89
N GLN A 22 -4.62 -5.02 0.36
CA GLN A 22 -4.85 -5.97 1.46
C GLN A 22 -6.35 -6.20 1.74
N PHE A 23 -7.17 -5.16 1.66
CA PHE A 23 -8.60 -5.28 1.99
C PHE A 23 -9.50 -5.62 0.81
N THR A 24 -9.06 -5.39 -0.44
CA THR A 24 -9.91 -5.60 -1.63
C THR A 24 -9.43 -6.69 -2.57
N ILE A 25 -8.16 -7.10 -2.47
CA ILE A 25 -7.53 -8.06 -3.39
C ILE A 25 -6.97 -9.27 -2.65
N ALA A 26 -6.36 -9.09 -1.46
CA ALA A 26 -5.81 -10.22 -0.71
C ALA A 26 -6.94 -11.17 -0.29
N ASN A 27 -6.85 -12.44 -0.73
CA ASN A 27 -7.82 -13.52 -0.51
C ASN A 27 -9.20 -13.37 -1.17
N SER A 28 -9.38 -12.46 -2.12
CA SER A 28 -10.64 -12.34 -2.87
C SER A 28 -10.51 -12.88 -4.29
N HIS A 29 -11.31 -13.88 -4.65
CA HIS A 29 -11.44 -14.36 -6.03
C HIS A 29 -12.61 -13.65 -6.71
N HIS A 30 -12.33 -12.55 -7.40
CA HIS A 30 -13.36 -11.80 -8.14
C HIS A 30 -13.57 -12.46 -9.51
N PRO A 31 -14.79 -12.90 -9.86
CA PRO A 31 -15.05 -13.60 -11.11
C PRO A 31 -14.96 -12.68 -12.35
N ASN A 32 -15.00 -11.36 -12.16
CA ASN A 32 -14.84 -10.38 -13.23
C ASN A 32 -14.32 -9.03 -12.70
N HIS A 33 -13.86 -8.18 -13.62
CA HIS A 33 -13.33 -6.85 -13.30
C HIS A 33 -14.39 -5.89 -12.75
N THR A 34 -15.67 -6.05 -13.12
CA THR A 34 -16.74 -5.17 -12.63
C THR A 34 -17.03 -5.40 -11.15
N VAL A 35 -16.97 -6.65 -10.67
CA VAL A 35 -17.09 -7.02 -9.26
C VAL A 35 -15.90 -6.50 -8.46
N GLN A 36 -14.68 -6.60 -9.00
CA GLN A 36 -13.49 -6.00 -8.37
C GLN A 36 -13.63 -4.48 -8.21
N THR A 37 -14.09 -3.77 -9.25
CA THR A 37 -14.32 -2.31 -9.18
C THR A 37 -15.37 -1.95 -8.13
N ARG A 38 -16.45 -2.73 -8.02
CA ARG A 38 -17.48 -2.53 -6.97
C ARG A 38 -16.91 -2.75 -5.57
N ALA A 39 -16.09 -3.77 -5.37
CA ALA A 39 -15.42 -4.03 -4.09
C ALA A 39 -14.45 -2.89 -3.72
N LEU A 40 -13.69 -2.36 -4.68
CA LEU A 40 -12.83 -1.19 -4.50
C LEU A 40 -13.65 0.04 -4.07
N HIS A 41 -14.75 0.33 -4.75
CA HIS A 41 -15.62 1.47 -4.41
C HIS A 41 -16.27 1.31 -3.04
N ALA A 42 -16.74 0.10 -2.69
CA ALA A 42 -17.31 -0.19 -1.38
C ALA A 42 -16.29 0.01 -0.27
N TYR A 43 -15.06 -0.49 -0.46
CA TYR A 43 -13.96 -0.29 0.49
C TYR A 43 -13.58 1.18 0.63
N LEU A 44 -13.49 1.95 -0.46
CA LEU A 44 -13.20 3.39 -0.38
C LEU A 44 -14.27 4.14 0.41
N ARG A 45 -15.55 3.82 0.19
CA ARG A 45 -16.65 4.41 0.95
C ARG A 45 -16.58 4.04 2.43
N TRP A 46 -16.34 2.77 2.74
CA TRP A 46 -16.19 2.29 4.12
C TRP A 46 -14.97 2.91 4.82
N ARG A 47 -13.81 2.96 4.17
CA ARG A 47 -12.58 3.59 4.69
C ARG A 47 -12.82 5.06 5.00
N ASN A 48 -13.47 5.79 4.11
CA ASN A 48 -13.75 7.22 4.31
C ASN A 48 -14.67 7.46 5.51
N ALA A 49 -15.68 6.59 5.71
CA ALA A 49 -16.52 6.62 6.90
C ALA A 49 -15.78 6.18 8.17
N ASN A 50 -14.79 5.29 8.05
CA ASN A 50 -14.05 4.68 9.16
C ASN A 50 -12.58 5.16 9.22
N ALA A 51 -12.35 6.47 9.06
CA ALA A 51 -11.00 7.04 8.92
C ALA A 51 -10.05 6.75 10.10
N ARG A 52 -10.58 6.44 11.29
CA ARG A 52 -9.82 6.13 12.51
C ARG A 52 -9.79 4.63 12.86
N HIS A 53 -10.23 3.76 11.97
CA HIS A 53 -10.23 2.32 12.22
C HIS A 53 -8.81 1.80 12.48
N ARG A 54 -8.63 1.04 13.57
CA ARG A 54 -7.32 0.58 14.05
C ARG A 54 -6.56 -0.22 12.99
N ASP A 55 -7.25 -1.11 12.28
CA ASP A 55 -6.62 -1.97 11.27
C ASP A 55 -6.18 -1.21 10.02
N ILE A 56 -6.91 -0.17 9.62
CA ILE A 56 -6.52 0.71 8.51
C ILE A 56 -5.25 1.47 8.89
N LEU A 57 -5.19 1.99 10.12
CA LEU A 57 -4.03 2.71 10.64
C LEU A 57 -2.81 1.78 10.78
N ALA A 58 -3.02 0.53 11.23
CA ALA A 58 -1.98 -0.48 11.31
C ALA A 58 -1.43 -0.84 9.92
N ALA A 59 -2.31 -1.09 8.94
CA ALA A 59 -1.93 -1.39 7.56
C ALA A 59 -1.19 -0.21 6.91
N GLN A 60 -1.66 1.03 7.09
CA GLN A 60 -0.97 2.22 6.61
C GLN A 60 0.41 2.39 7.24
N ARG A 61 0.55 2.08 8.54
CA ARG A 61 1.84 2.16 9.25
C ARG A 61 2.83 1.12 8.70
N LYS A 62 2.35 -0.09 8.40
CA LYS A 62 3.13 -1.17 7.78
C LYS A 62 3.60 -0.77 6.37
N GLU A 63 2.71 -0.24 5.53
CA GLU A 63 3.07 0.22 4.18
C GLU A 63 4.09 1.37 4.21
N ARG A 64 3.93 2.33 5.13
CA ARG A 64 4.91 3.40 5.31
C ARG A 64 6.27 2.89 5.79
N ALA A 65 6.31 1.85 6.64
CA ALA A 65 7.55 1.23 7.05
C ALA A 65 8.24 0.54 5.86
N HIS A 66 7.47 -0.17 5.01
CA HIS A 66 7.95 -0.79 3.78
C HIS A 66 8.57 0.25 2.81
N ILE A 67 7.83 1.32 2.52
CA ILE A 67 8.31 2.43 1.66
C ILE A 67 9.61 3.05 2.22
N ARG A 68 9.72 3.20 3.55
CA ARG A 68 10.95 3.70 4.17
C ARG A 68 12.12 2.71 4.04
N SER A 69 11.88 1.41 4.17
CA SER A 69 12.94 0.42 3.96
C SER A 69 13.45 0.42 2.52
N GLU A 70 12.57 0.58 1.52
CA GLU A 70 12.98 0.71 0.12
C GLU A 70 13.85 1.96 -0.12
N LYS A 71 13.49 3.09 0.50
CA LYS A 71 14.31 4.31 0.48
C LYS A 71 15.69 4.07 1.09
N GLY A 72 15.77 3.34 2.22
CA GLY A 72 17.03 3.03 2.89
C GLY A 72 17.97 2.16 2.06
N ILE A 73 17.43 1.11 1.43
CA ILE A 73 18.18 0.17 0.59
C ILE A 73 18.77 0.86 -0.64
N ARG A 74 18.05 1.81 -1.26
CA ARG A 74 18.49 2.46 -2.52
C ARG A 74 19.47 3.62 -2.37
N TRP A 75 19.49 4.31 -1.24
CA TRP A 75 20.42 5.43 -0.99
C TRP A 75 21.72 5.01 -0.26
N GLY A 76 22.11 3.73 -0.37
CA GLY A 76 23.37 3.22 0.19
C GLY A 76 23.31 2.78 1.65
N GLY A 77 22.12 2.72 2.25
CA GLY A 77 21.91 2.11 3.55
C GLY A 77 21.90 0.59 3.41
N ARG A 78 23.05 -0.03 3.69
CA ARG A 78 23.32 -1.47 3.92
C ARG A 78 22.13 -2.42 3.64
N PRO A 79 22.18 -3.29 2.63
CA PRO A 79 21.09 -4.22 2.35
C PRO A 79 20.78 -5.09 3.58
N LEU A 80 19.50 -5.19 3.93
CA LEU A 80 19.04 -6.13 4.96
C LEU A 80 19.42 -7.54 4.49
N ALA A 81 20.30 -8.21 5.25
CA ALA A 81 20.68 -9.58 4.95
C ALA A 81 19.43 -10.46 4.99
N THR A 82 19.09 -11.06 3.85
CA THR A 82 18.08 -12.10 3.76
C THR A 82 18.56 -13.28 4.62
N ALA A 83 17.89 -13.52 5.74
CA ALA A 83 18.15 -14.72 6.54
C ALA A 83 17.72 -15.96 5.74
N ALA A 84 18.65 -16.91 5.62
CA ALA A 84 18.49 -18.20 4.93
C ALA A 84 17.66 -19.18 5.74
#